data_AF-A0AAN8LFY3-F1
#
_entry.id   AF-A0AAN8LFY3-F1
#
_cell.length_a   1.000
_cell.length_b   1.000
_cell.length_c   1.000
_cell.angle_alpha   90.00
_cell.angle_beta   90.00
_cell.angle_gamma   90.00
#
_symmetry.space_group_name_H-M   'P 1'
#
loop_
_entity.id
_entity.type
_entity.pdbx_description
1 polymer ?
#
loop_
_entity_poly.entity_id
_entity_poly.type
_entity_poly.pdbx_seq_one_letter_code
_entity_poly.pdbx_strand_id
1 'polypeptide(L)'
;MTNFIMKAFINGRRVFGTTVKAYPPEYTSQMEFFFDPEVLTEGQLAPNDRCCRICGKIGHFMKDCPMRRKSRQRREQEDRAEGRRDWAESEGGREHRQGDHWRRQEEKRCCFLCGSHTHMKKDCPQYRGPAGAFSSSPSSTSHRGRVRPVFQAV
;
A
#
# COMPACT_ATOMS: atom_id res chain seq x y z
N MET A 1 25.51 -6.55 -13.01
CA MET A 1 25.67 -8.02 -13.10
C MET A 1 27.05 -8.44 -13.62
N THR A 2 27.51 -7.99 -14.80
CA THR A 2 28.84 -8.38 -15.34
C THR A 2 30.00 -8.03 -14.42
N ASN A 3 30.06 -6.80 -13.90
CA ASN A 3 31.10 -6.39 -12.95
C ASN A 3 31.08 -7.22 -11.66
N PHE A 4 29.89 -7.59 -11.19
CA PHE A 4 29.72 -8.45 -10.01
C PHE A 4 30.32 -9.83 -10.24
N ILE A 5 29.99 -10.46 -11.38
CA ILE A 5 30.54 -11.76 -11.78
C ILE A 5 32.07 -11.68 -11.92
N MET A 6 32.58 -10.67 -12.64
CA MET A 6 34.02 -10.50 -12.84
C MET A 6 34.76 -10.32 -11.51
N LYS A 7 34.23 -9.51 -10.59
CA LYS A 7 34.84 -9.30 -9.27
C LYS A 7 34.86 -10.58 -8.43
N ALA A 8 33.77 -11.35 -8.45
CA ALA A 8 33.70 -12.65 -7.79
C ALA A 8 34.77 -13.63 -8.30
N PHE A 9 34.99 -13.70 -9.62
CA PHE A 9 36.04 -14.55 -10.19
C PHE A 9 37.45 -14.03 -9.91
N ILE A 10 37.67 -12.72 -9.90
CA ILE A 10 38.97 -12.13 -9.54
C ILE A 10 39.32 -12.45 -8.09
N ASN A 11 38.35 -12.29 -7.17
CA ASN A 11 38.54 -12.61 -5.76
C ASN A 11 38.70 -14.12 -5.56
N GLY A 12 37.90 -14.95 -6.22
CA GLY A 12 38.06 -16.40 -6.22
C GLY A 12 39.46 -16.81 -6.69
N ARG A 13 39.96 -16.26 -7.79
CA ARG A 13 41.33 -16.54 -8.26
C ARG A 13 42.38 -16.19 -7.20
N ARG A 14 42.18 -15.15 -6.40
CA ARG A 14 43.09 -14.81 -5.29
C ARG A 14 43.05 -15.88 -4.21
N VAL A 15 41.86 -16.26 -3.73
CA VAL A 15 41.69 -17.26 -2.66
C VAL A 15 42.21 -18.63 -3.08
N PHE A 16 41.82 -19.12 -4.26
CA PHE A 16 42.23 -20.43 -4.77
C PHE A 16 43.64 -20.45 -5.37
N GLY A 17 44.17 -19.30 -5.76
CA GLY A 17 45.50 -19.17 -6.39
C GLY A 17 46.65 -19.01 -5.40
N THR A 18 46.37 -18.66 -4.15
CA THR A 18 47.38 -18.59 -3.08
C THR A 18 47.39 -19.87 -2.27
N THR A 19 48.58 -20.40 -2.00
CA THR A 19 48.72 -21.59 -1.14
C THR A 19 48.45 -21.22 0.31
N VAL A 20 47.44 -21.86 0.91
CA VAL A 20 47.08 -21.67 2.31
C VAL A 20 47.99 -22.53 3.18
N LYS A 21 48.83 -21.90 4.01
CA LYS A 21 49.79 -22.61 4.87
C LYS A 21 49.16 -23.14 6.16
N ALA A 22 48.17 -22.43 6.68
CA ALA A 22 47.35 -22.82 7.82
C ALA A 22 46.01 -22.11 7.72
N TYR A 23 44.92 -22.80 8.04
CA TYR A 23 43.59 -22.21 8.07
C TYR A 23 43.39 -21.44 9.38
N PRO A 24 42.79 -20.24 9.34
CA PRO A 24 42.42 -19.52 10.55
C PRO A 24 41.45 -20.34 11.41
N PRO A 25 41.54 -20.30 12.75
CA PRO A 25 40.68 -21.06 13.65
C PRO A 25 39.21 -20.63 13.59
N GLU A 26 38.92 -19.47 13.00
CA GLU A 26 37.56 -18.97 12.78
C GLU A 26 36.78 -19.83 11.77
N TYR A 27 37.47 -20.53 10.87
CA TYR A 27 36.84 -21.39 9.86
C TYR A 27 36.76 -22.84 10.33
N THR A 28 35.56 -23.42 10.27
CA THR A 28 35.32 -24.81 10.70
C THR A 28 35.69 -25.82 9.62
N SER A 29 35.65 -25.40 8.35
CA SER A 29 35.92 -26.27 7.20
C SER A 29 36.67 -25.54 6.08
N GLN A 30 37.39 -26.31 5.25
CA GLN A 30 38.05 -25.78 4.05
C GLN A 30 37.04 -25.16 3.08
N MET A 31 35.86 -25.76 2.94
CA MET A 31 34.80 -25.26 2.05
C MET A 31 34.31 -23.88 2.49
N GLU A 32 34.15 -23.66 3.79
CA GLU A 32 33.75 -22.37 4.35
C GLU A 32 34.79 -21.29 4.04
N PHE A 33 36.08 -21.61 4.16
CA PHE A 33 37.16 -20.70 3.80
C PHE A 33 37.16 -20.34 2.30
N PHE A 34 37.05 -21.34 1.42
CA PHE A 34 37.12 -21.12 -0.02
C PHE A 34 35.88 -20.46 -0.63
N PHE A 35 34.72 -20.69 -0.01
CA PHE A 35 33.42 -20.20 -0.50
C PHE A 35 32.80 -19.15 0.42
N ASP A 36 33.63 -18.36 1.09
CA ASP A 36 33.18 -17.24 1.92
C ASP A 36 32.60 -16.10 1.04
N PRO A 37 31.30 -15.78 1.16
CA PRO A 37 30.67 -14.69 0.42
C PRO A 37 31.27 -13.31 0.74
N GLU A 38 31.79 -13.11 1.96
CA GLU A 38 32.43 -11.85 2.36
C GLU A 38 33.74 -11.65 1.61
N VAL A 39 34.44 -12.72 1.28
CA VAL A 39 35.71 -12.65 0.51
C VAL A 39 35.44 -12.62 -1.00
N LEU A 40 34.54 -13.47 -1.48
CA LEU A 40 34.27 -13.59 -2.92
C LEU A 40 33.48 -12.40 -3.46
N THR A 41 32.46 -11.96 -2.72
CA THR A 41 31.51 -10.93 -3.18
C THR A 41 31.51 -9.68 -2.32
N GLU A 42 32.42 -9.55 -1.34
CA GLU A 42 32.49 -8.39 -0.44
C GLU A 42 31.16 -8.16 0.30
N GLY A 43 30.43 -9.24 0.59
CA GLY A 43 29.10 -9.20 1.20
C GLY A 43 28.00 -8.61 0.32
N GLN A 44 28.30 -8.23 -0.94
CA GLN A 44 27.34 -7.61 -1.83
C GLN A 44 26.39 -8.65 -2.44
N LEU A 45 25.09 -8.33 -2.46
CA LEU A 45 24.11 -9.13 -3.18
C LEU A 45 24.20 -8.89 -4.69
N ALA A 46 24.02 -9.96 -5.47
CA ALA A 46 24.03 -9.89 -6.92
C ALA A 46 22.97 -8.87 -7.43
N PRO A 47 23.35 -7.90 -8.28
CA PRO A 47 22.43 -6.88 -8.78
C PRO A 47 21.29 -7.50 -9.59
N ASN A 48 20.05 -7.32 -9.13
CA ASN A 48 18.87 -8.02 -9.65
C ASN A 48 18.00 -7.18 -10.61
N ASP A 49 18.56 -6.14 -11.21
CA ASP A 49 17.79 -5.09 -11.90
C ASP A 49 17.05 -5.51 -13.17
N ARG A 50 17.35 -6.69 -13.72
CA ARG A 50 16.72 -7.19 -14.96
C ARG A 50 15.63 -8.23 -14.73
N CYS A 51 15.40 -8.63 -13.48
CA CYS A 51 14.36 -9.59 -13.18
C CYS A 51 13.01 -8.90 -12.93
N CYS A 52 11.93 -9.62 -13.18
CA CYS A 52 10.62 -9.23 -12.70
C CYS A 52 10.54 -9.39 -11.17
N ARG A 53 10.23 -8.31 -10.44
CA ARG A 53 10.10 -8.34 -8.97
C ARG A 53 8.99 -9.25 -8.42
N ILE A 54 8.10 -9.74 -9.28
CA ILE A 54 6.97 -10.58 -8.88
C ILE A 54 7.35 -12.08 -8.93
N CYS A 55 8.24 -12.48 -9.84
CA CYS A 55 8.60 -13.89 -10.01
C CYS A 55 10.11 -14.17 -10.12
N GLY A 56 10.96 -13.15 -10.05
CA GLY A 56 12.43 -13.25 -10.11
C GLY A 56 13.01 -13.67 -11.47
N LYS A 57 12.17 -13.84 -12.51
CA LYS A 57 12.63 -14.27 -13.85
C LYS A 57 12.90 -13.07 -14.75
N ILE A 58 13.88 -13.22 -15.64
CA ILE A 58 14.18 -12.24 -16.69
C ILE A 58 13.16 -12.33 -17.85
N GLY A 59 13.14 -11.32 -18.72
CA GLY A 59 12.43 -11.35 -20.01
C GLY A 59 11.04 -10.72 -20.05
N HIS A 60 10.52 -10.20 -18.94
CA HIS A 60 9.25 -9.46 -18.92
C HIS A 60 9.25 -8.37 -17.84
N PHE A 61 8.45 -7.32 -18.05
CA PHE A 61 8.21 -6.30 -17.04
C PHE A 61 7.18 -6.78 -16.00
N MET A 62 7.14 -6.14 -14.82
CA MET A 62 6.17 -6.45 -13.77
C MET A 62 4.72 -6.49 -14.27
N LYS A 63 4.36 -5.65 -15.25
CA LYS A 63 3.01 -5.60 -15.85
C LYS A 63 2.66 -6.90 -16.59
N ASP A 64 3.64 -7.50 -17.26
CA ASP A 64 3.50 -8.68 -18.12
C ASP A 64 3.85 -9.98 -17.39
N CYS A 65 4.02 -9.92 -16.07
CA CYS A 65 4.34 -11.08 -15.28
C CYS A 65 3.21 -12.12 -15.33
N PRO A 66 3.47 -13.35 -15.80
CA PRO A 66 2.45 -14.40 -15.87
C PRO A 66 1.91 -14.73 -14.47
N MET A 67 2.76 -14.65 -13.45
CA MET A 67 2.36 -14.86 -12.06
C MET A 67 1.43 -13.73 -11.56
N ARG A 68 1.68 -12.48 -11.95
CA ARG A 68 0.80 -11.34 -11.61
C ARG A 68 -0.59 -11.50 -12.22
N ARG A 69 -0.66 -11.92 -13.49
CA ARG A 69 -1.93 -12.15 -14.19
C ARG A 69 -2.74 -13.26 -13.52
N LYS A 70 -2.08 -14.37 -13.15
CA LYS A 70 -2.74 -15.50 -12.47
C LYS A 70 -3.22 -15.14 -11.06
N SER A 71 -2.43 -14.39 -10.27
CA SER A 71 -2.83 -13.93 -8.94
C SER A 71 -4.03 -12.99 -8.99
N ARG A 72 -4.09 -12.09 -9.97
CA ARG A 72 -5.24 -11.20 -10.17
C ARG A 72 -6.49 -11.98 -10.55
N GLN A 73 -6.38 -12.92 -11.50
CA GLN A 73 -7.50 -13.73 -11.95
C GLN A 73 -8.09 -14.58 -10.81
N ARG A 74 -7.23 -15.13 -9.93
CA ARG A 74 -7.69 -15.86 -8.73
C ARG A 74 -8.50 -14.98 -7.80
N ARG A 75 -8.04 -13.75 -7.52
CA ARG A 75 -8.77 -12.79 -6.67
C ARG A 75 -10.11 -12.41 -7.28
N GLU A 76 -10.15 -12.09 -8.58
CA GLU A 76 -11.39 -11.77 -9.28
C GLU A 76 -12.41 -12.93 -9.29
N GLN A 77 -11.92 -14.18 -9.29
CA GLN A 77 -12.77 -15.37 -9.17
C GLN A 77 -13.30 -15.56 -7.74
N GLU A 78 -12.47 -15.28 -6.73
CA GLU A 78 -12.82 -15.34 -5.32
C GLU A 78 -13.85 -14.25 -4.95
N ASP A 79 -13.64 -13.00 -5.40
CA ASP A 79 -14.58 -11.89 -5.22
C ASP A 79 -15.94 -12.19 -5.88
N ARG A 80 -15.95 -12.82 -7.07
CA ARG A 80 -17.19 -13.26 -7.72
C ARG A 80 -17.89 -14.40 -6.97
N ALA A 81 -17.13 -15.31 -6.36
CA ALA A 81 -17.67 -16.41 -5.58
C ALA A 81 -18.25 -15.90 -4.25
N GLU A 82 -17.58 -14.96 -3.60
CA GLU A 82 -18.04 -14.29 -2.37
C GLU A 82 -19.29 -13.46 -2.64
N GLY A 83 -19.29 -12.63 -3.69
CA GLY A 83 -20.48 -11.87 -4.08
C GLY A 83 -21.68 -12.75 -4.45
N ARG A 84 -21.45 -13.95 -5.00
CA ARG A 84 -22.52 -14.94 -5.25
C ARG A 84 -23.04 -15.57 -3.96
N ARG A 85 -22.19 -15.78 -2.95
CA ARG A 85 -22.60 -16.30 -1.63
C ARG A 85 -23.43 -15.26 -0.87
N ASP A 86 -23.00 -13.99 -0.86
CA ASP A 86 -23.77 -12.90 -0.25
C ASP A 86 -25.15 -12.71 -0.89
N TRP A 87 -25.24 -12.79 -2.23
CA TRP A 87 -26.53 -12.78 -2.94
C TRP A 87 -27.41 -13.98 -2.59
N ALA A 88 -26.85 -15.20 -2.54
CA ALA A 88 -27.60 -16.41 -2.19
C ALA A 88 -28.08 -16.41 -0.72
N GLU A 89 -27.28 -15.87 0.20
CA GLU A 89 -27.64 -15.69 1.60
C GLU A 89 -28.71 -14.61 1.79
N SER A 90 -28.71 -13.57 0.94
CA SER A 90 -29.74 -12.54 0.92
C SER A 90 -31.09 -13.01 0.35
N GLU A 91 -31.11 -14.03 -0.53
CA GLU A 91 -32.35 -14.63 -1.06
C GLU A 91 -32.99 -15.65 -0.09
N GLY A 92 -32.19 -16.32 0.76
CA GLY A 92 -32.67 -17.28 1.76
C GLY A 92 -32.96 -16.72 3.16
N GLY A 93 -32.68 -15.44 3.42
CA GLY A 93 -32.65 -14.85 4.77
C GLY A 93 -33.63 -13.70 5.01
N ARG A 94 -34.82 -13.72 4.42
CA ARG A 94 -35.80 -12.62 4.61
C ARG A 94 -36.36 -12.49 6.03
N GLU A 95 -36.24 -13.50 6.90
CA GLU A 95 -36.77 -13.43 8.27
C GLU A 95 -35.74 -13.08 9.36
N HIS A 96 -34.42 -13.21 9.13
CA HIS A 96 -33.39 -12.88 10.14
C HIS A 96 -32.50 -11.69 9.75
N ARG A 97 -33.02 -10.74 8.98
CA ARG A 97 -32.32 -9.48 8.70
C ARG A 97 -32.97 -8.28 9.42
N GLN A 98 -34.27 -8.31 9.68
CA GLN A 98 -34.92 -7.12 10.26
C GLN A 98 -34.52 -6.77 11.71
N GLY A 99 -33.82 -7.65 12.46
CA GLY A 99 -33.42 -7.39 13.86
C GLY A 99 -32.03 -6.76 14.05
N ASP A 100 -31.04 -7.07 13.20
CA ASP A 100 -29.64 -6.70 13.45
C ASP A 100 -29.22 -5.36 12.82
N HIS A 101 -30.01 -4.86 11.86
CA HIS A 101 -29.68 -3.64 11.10
C HIS A 101 -29.89 -2.40 11.97
N TRP A 102 -30.90 -2.46 12.84
CA TRP A 102 -31.26 -1.38 13.75
C TRP A 102 -30.31 -1.30 14.96
N ARG A 103 -29.75 -2.41 15.44
CA ARG A 103 -28.78 -2.39 16.56
C ARG A 103 -27.38 -1.91 16.15
N ARG A 104 -26.93 -2.16 14.92
CA ARG A 104 -25.56 -1.79 14.49
C ARG A 104 -25.41 -0.33 14.07
N GLN A 105 -26.50 0.37 13.78
CA GLN A 105 -26.46 1.78 13.38
C GLN A 105 -26.29 2.74 14.56
N GLU A 106 -26.58 2.28 15.78
CA GLU A 106 -26.49 3.05 17.02
C GLU A 106 -25.03 3.27 17.50
N GLU A 107 -24.12 2.32 17.24
CA GLU A 107 -22.69 2.44 17.58
C GLU A 107 -21.90 3.42 16.70
N LYS A 108 -22.47 3.93 15.61
CA LYS A 108 -21.77 4.80 14.63
C LYS A 108 -22.13 6.29 14.71
N ARG A 109 -22.81 6.72 15.78
CA ARG A 109 -23.16 8.15 15.99
C ARG A 109 -22.23 8.90 16.95
N CYS A 110 -21.07 8.33 17.28
CA CYS A 110 -20.06 8.99 18.09
C CYS A 110 -19.17 9.89 17.22
N CYS A 111 -18.76 11.05 17.74
CA CYS A 111 -17.74 11.86 17.10
C CYS A 111 -16.42 11.08 17.01
N PHE A 112 -15.94 10.81 15.80
CA PHE A 112 -14.69 10.08 15.56
C PHE A 112 -13.40 10.80 16.03
N LEU A 113 -13.49 12.04 16.54
CA LEU A 113 -12.32 12.75 17.12
C LEU A 113 -12.27 12.67 18.65
N CYS A 114 -13.41 12.69 19.33
CA CYS A 114 -13.45 12.74 20.80
C CYS A 114 -14.27 11.62 21.45
N GLY A 115 -14.94 10.77 20.66
CA GLY A 115 -15.74 9.65 21.13
C GLY A 115 -17.13 10.02 21.70
N SER A 116 -17.52 11.29 21.71
CA SER A 116 -18.80 11.70 22.31
C SER A 116 -20.01 11.29 21.46
N HIS A 117 -21.11 10.89 22.10
CA HIS A 117 -22.37 10.53 21.44
C HIS A 117 -23.29 11.74 21.14
N THR A 118 -22.90 12.95 21.53
CA THR A 118 -23.75 14.16 21.45
C THR A 118 -23.60 14.96 20.16
N HIS A 119 -22.58 14.68 19.34
CA HIS A 119 -22.34 15.37 18.07
C HIS A 119 -21.54 14.49 17.11
N MET A 120 -21.60 14.82 15.82
CA MET A 120 -20.82 14.16 14.77
C MET A 120 -19.51 14.93 14.52
N LYS A 121 -18.53 14.33 13.82
CA LYS A 121 -17.21 14.91 13.56
C LYS A 121 -17.21 16.36 13.04
N LYS A 122 -18.24 16.78 12.28
CA LYS A 122 -18.36 18.13 11.73
C LYS A 122 -18.67 19.21 12.77
N ASP A 123 -19.37 18.84 13.84
CA ASP A 123 -19.86 19.75 14.88
C ASP A 123 -19.02 19.64 16.17
N CYS A 124 -17.90 18.91 16.11
CA CYS A 124 -17.05 18.71 17.26
C CYS A 124 -16.31 20.01 17.61
N PRO A 125 -16.35 20.48 18.87
CA PRO A 125 -15.65 21.69 19.29
C PRO A 125 -14.12 21.58 19.13
N GLN A 126 -13.60 20.35 18.97
CA GLN A 126 -12.19 20.06 18.71
C GLN A 126 -11.86 19.93 17.20
N TYR A 127 -12.85 20.00 16.31
CA TYR A 127 -12.63 19.84 14.87
C TYR A 127 -12.07 21.11 14.25
N ARG A 128 -10.74 21.16 14.08
CA ARG A 128 -10.08 22.08 13.16
C ARG A 128 -10.01 21.46 11.77
N GLY A 129 -11.06 21.66 10.97
CA GLY A 129 -11.03 21.38 9.54
C GLY A 129 -10.02 22.29 8.80
N PRO A 130 -9.58 21.91 7.59
CA PRO A 130 -8.70 22.76 6.78
C PRO A 130 -9.43 24.07 6.44
N ALA A 131 -8.71 25.18 6.55
CA ALA A 131 -9.19 26.54 6.37
C ALA A 131 -10.10 26.68 5.13
N GLY A 132 -11.35 27.07 5.37
CA GLY A 132 -12.34 27.27 4.31
C GLY A 132 -13.78 27.37 4.83
N ALA A 133 -14.02 28.11 5.90
CA ALA A 133 -15.37 28.51 6.28
C ALA A 133 -15.37 30.02 6.51
N PHE A 134 -15.97 30.74 5.56
CA PHE A 134 -16.44 32.10 5.81
C PHE A 134 -17.43 32.03 6.97
N SER A 135 -17.09 32.76 8.03
CA SER A 135 -17.91 33.02 9.20
C SER A 135 -19.24 33.63 8.78
N SER A 136 -20.35 32.93 8.99
CA SER A 136 -21.62 33.59 9.18
C SER A 136 -21.69 34.09 10.62
N SER A 137 -21.76 35.41 10.79
CA SER A 137 -22.28 36.03 12.01
C SER A 137 -23.27 37.12 11.62
N PRO A 138 -24.26 37.40 12.49
CA PRO A 138 -25.61 37.77 12.08
C PRO A 138 -25.91 39.25 12.31
N SER A 139 -26.65 39.91 11.41
CA SER A 139 -27.43 41.15 11.67
C SER A 139 -28.23 41.49 10.41
N SER A 140 -29.55 41.32 10.41
CA SER A 140 -30.56 42.37 10.61
C SER A 140 -30.68 43.42 9.48
N THR A 141 -31.95 43.66 9.10
CA THR A 141 -32.54 44.85 8.46
C THR A 141 -32.44 45.07 6.94
N SER A 142 -33.62 44.94 6.32
CA SER A 142 -34.32 45.95 5.52
C SER A 142 -34.20 46.06 3.99
N HIS A 143 -35.41 46.04 3.42
CA HIS A 143 -35.91 46.66 2.19
C HIS A 143 -35.57 46.08 0.81
N ARG A 144 -36.60 45.43 0.25
CA ARG A 144 -36.84 45.27 -1.18
C ARG A 144 -37.28 46.61 -1.80
N GLY A 145 -36.78 46.90 -3.00
CA GLY A 145 -37.36 47.86 -3.97
C GLY A 145 -36.34 48.13 -5.09
N ARG A 146 -36.53 47.61 -6.32
CA ARG A 146 -37.06 48.33 -7.51
C ARG A 146 -36.16 49.54 -7.90
N VAL A 147 -35.70 49.81 -9.12
CA VAL A 147 -36.21 49.59 -10.49
C VAL A 147 -35.05 49.86 -11.48
N ARG A 148 -34.96 49.04 -12.54
CA ARG A 148 -34.54 49.29 -13.95
C ARG A 148 -33.16 49.87 -14.38
N PRO A 149 -32.71 49.49 -15.60
CA PRO A 149 -31.45 49.89 -16.24
C PRO A 149 -31.63 51.12 -17.15
N VAL A 150 -30.53 51.67 -17.69
CA VAL A 150 -30.35 52.21 -19.07
C VAL A 150 -28.96 52.91 -19.19
N PHE A 151 -28.26 52.60 -20.31
CA PHE A 151 -27.32 53.37 -21.19
C PHE A 151 -26.62 54.64 -20.65
N GLN A 152 -25.43 55.09 -21.09
CA GLN A 152 -24.75 55.04 -22.40
C GLN A 152 -23.29 55.54 -22.22
N ALA A 153 -22.49 55.32 -23.28
CA ALA A 153 -21.29 56.02 -23.78
C ALA A 153 -20.88 57.36 -23.11
N VAL A 154 -19.62 57.79 -23.11
CA VAL A 154 -18.55 57.78 -24.14
C VAL A 154 -17.20 57.78 -23.44
#